data_AF-A0A1Y1Q3K7-F1
#
_entry.id   AF-A0A1Y1Q3K7-F1
#
_cell.length_a   1.000
_cell.length_b   1.000
_cell.length_c   1.000
_cell.angle_alpha   90.00
_cell.angle_beta   90.00
_cell.angle_gamma   90.00
#
_symmetry.space_group_name_H-M   'P 1'
#
loop_
_entity.id
_entity.type
_entity.pdbx_description
1 polymer ?
#
loop_
_entity_poly.entity_id
_entity_poly.type
_entity_poly.pdbx_seq_one_letter_code
_entity_poly.pdbx_strand_id
1 'polypeptide(L)'
;ERPWDFWRFSEESLKVLFSRPLGFEIIQVGFSEPVQIYPSQPNSSHISLPSQPSFGGVSILAKKVTEVDRQKFQWEVGLEEILSNTGWYPSNSGLETVSNSLHQNTGSNLQ
;
A
#
# COMPACT_ATOMS: atom_id res chain seq x y z
N GLU A 1 4.10 -10.25 17.86
CA GLU A 1 4.06 -10.41 16.39
C GLU A 1 3.93 -11.88 16.02
N ARG A 2 2.90 -12.24 15.26
CA ARG A 2 2.83 -13.51 14.50
C ARG A 2 3.34 -13.21 13.08
N PRO A 3 3.93 -14.17 12.35
CA PRO A 3 4.83 -13.83 11.24
C PRO A 3 4.12 -12.96 10.20
N TRP A 4 4.73 -11.80 9.96
CA TRP A 4 4.35 -10.90 8.90
C TRP A 4 4.82 -11.51 7.56
N ASP A 5 3.94 -12.27 6.90
CA ASP A 5 4.17 -12.78 5.55
C ASP A 5 4.04 -11.66 4.51
N PHE A 6 4.97 -10.70 4.53
CA PHE A 6 5.05 -9.63 3.53
C PHE A 6 5.71 -10.06 2.21
N TRP A 7 6.07 -11.33 2.06
CA TRP A 7 6.84 -11.80 0.91
C TRP A 7 5.97 -12.35 -0.24
N ARG A 8 4.64 -12.48 -0.04
CA ARG A 8 3.71 -13.05 -1.02
C ARG A 8 3.19 -12.03 -2.03
N PHE A 9 4.07 -11.25 -2.65
CA PHE A 9 3.71 -10.39 -3.77
C PHE A 9 3.97 -11.10 -5.09
N SER A 10 3.02 -11.02 -6.02
CA SER A 10 3.26 -11.38 -7.41
C SER A 10 4.02 -10.26 -8.13
N GLU A 11 4.64 -10.56 -9.28
CA GLU A 11 5.19 -9.52 -10.15
C GLU A 11 4.14 -8.47 -10.52
N GLU A 12 2.91 -8.90 -10.78
CA GLU A 12 1.80 -8.00 -11.11
C GLU A 12 1.45 -7.08 -9.94
N SER A 13 1.49 -7.59 -8.71
CA SER A 13 1.27 -6.78 -7.52
C SER A 13 2.35 -5.70 -7.39
N LEU A 14 3.62 -6.03 -7.65
CA LEU A 14 4.69 -5.03 -7.67
C LEU A 14 4.51 -4.02 -8.81
N LYS A 15 4.07 -4.45 -9.99
CA LYS A 15 3.79 -3.53 -11.11
C LYS A 15 2.68 -2.54 -10.78
N VAL A 16 1.67 -2.94 -10.01
CA VAL A 16 0.62 -2.03 -9.53
C VAL A 16 1.20 -0.99 -8.56
N LEU A 17 2.00 -1.43 -7.58
CA LEU A 17 2.62 -0.56 -6.58
C LEU A 17 3.64 0.43 -7.18
N PHE A 18 4.34 0.03 -8.24
CA PHE A 18 5.34 0.85 -8.96
C PHE A 18 4.87 1.19 -10.38
N SER A 19 3.59 1.54 -10.50
CA SER A 19 2.95 1.83 -11.79
C SER A 19 3.23 3.26 -12.26
N ARG A 20 2.97 3.49 -13.56
CA ARG A 20 3.14 4.80 -14.20
C ARG A 20 2.25 5.91 -13.61
N PRO A 21 0.99 5.67 -13.21
CA PRO A 21 0.19 6.67 -12.50
C PRO A 21 0.79 7.12 -11.16
N LEU A 22 1.55 6.25 -10.49
CA LEU A 22 2.32 6.57 -9.28
C LEU A 22 3.69 7.19 -9.58
N GLY A 23 3.98 7.37 -10.88
CA GLY A 23 5.16 8.06 -11.37
C GLY A 23 6.40 7.19 -11.51
N PHE A 24 6.25 5.88 -11.63
CA PHE A 24 7.34 4.94 -11.82
C PHE A 24 7.38 4.39 -13.24
N GLU A 25 8.59 4.19 -13.74
CA GLU A 25 8.87 3.41 -14.93
C GLU A 25 9.60 2.13 -14.50
N ILE A 26 8.99 0.98 -14.79
CA ILE A 26 9.53 -0.32 -14.39
C ILE A 26 10.61 -0.73 -15.36
N ILE A 27 11.81 -1.03 -14.84
CA ILE A 27 12.96 -1.51 -15.61
C ILE A 27 12.97 -3.04 -15.63
N GLN A 28 12.79 -3.65 -14.44
CA GLN A 28 12.80 -5.10 -14.29
C GLN A 28 11.95 -5.51 -13.08
N VAL A 29 11.33 -6.67 -13.18
CA VAL A 29 10.69 -7.37 -12.07
C VAL A 29 11.13 -8.83 -12.13
N GLY A 30 11.20 -9.50 -10.99
CA GLY A 30 11.53 -10.92 -11.00
C GLY A 30 11.40 -11.59 -9.65
N PHE A 31 11.30 -12.90 -9.72
CA PHE A 31 11.38 -13.79 -8.58
C PHE A 31 12.79 -14.33 -8.37
N SER A 32 13.13 -14.59 -7.12
CA SER A 32 14.39 -15.22 -6.72
C SER A 32 14.13 -16.28 -5.65
N GLU A 33 15.12 -17.14 -5.41
CA GLU A 33 15.09 -18.14 -4.34
C GLU A 33 13.93 -19.13 -4.49
N PRO A 34 14.01 -20.10 -5.43
CA PRO A 34 12.99 -21.13 -5.55
C PRO A 34 12.84 -21.91 -4.23
N VAL A 35 11.60 -22.07 -3.78
CA VAL A 35 11.28 -22.78 -2.54
C VAL A 35 10.10 -23.74 -2.76
N GLN A 36 9.97 -24.70 -1.85
CA GLN A 36 8.80 -25.56 -1.73
C GLN A 36 8.11 -25.30 -0.40
N ILE A 37 6.79 -25.16 -0.44
CA ILE A 37 5.99 -24.88 0.75
C ILE A 37 5.43 -26.19 1.30
N TYR A 38 5.84 -26.54 2.52
CA TYR A 38 5.34 -27.70 3.25
C TYR A 38 4.52 -27.25 4.46
N PRO A 39 3.18 -27.28 4.37
CA PRO A 39 2.33 -26.97 5.52
C PRO A 39 2.55 -27.98 6.65
N SER A 40 2.74 -27.51 7.87
CA SER A 40 2.89 -28.41 9.04
C SER A 40 1.62 -29.24 9.33
N GLN A 41 0.46 -28.73 8.91
CA GLN A 41 -0.84 -29.42 9.00
C GLN A 41 -1.57 -29.26 7.66
N PRO A 42 -1.29 -30.11 6.65
CA PRO A 42 -1.95 -30.02 5.36
C PRO A 42 -3.41 -30.48 5.48
N ASN A 43 -4.32 -29.75 4.81
CA ASN A 43 -5.69 -30.18 4.56
C ASN A 43 -5.86 -30.48 3.06
N SER A 44 -7.04 -30.93 2.62
CA SER A 44 -7.31 -31.27 1.22
C SER A 44 -6.98 -30.13 0.25
N SER A 45 -7.20 -28.87 0.64
CA SER A 45 -6.89 -27.69 -0.16
C SER A 45 -5.39 -27.40 -0.28
N HIS A 46 -4.57 -28.00 0.56
CA HIS A 46 -3.12 -27.75 0.65
C HIS A 46 -2.27 -28.89 0.09
N ILE A 47 -2.87 -30.00 -0.33
CA ILE A 47 -2.16 -31.20 -0.81
C ILE A 47 -1.22 -30.89 -1.99
N SER A 48 -1.60 -29.94 -2.85
CA SER A 48 -0.79 -29.55 -4.01
C SER A 48 0.26 -28.48 -3.73
N LEU A 49 0.31 -27.87 -2.54
CA LEU A 49 1.24 -26.77 -2.25
C LEU A 49 2.72 -27.14 -2.44
N PRO A 50 3.21 -28.33 -2.01
CA PRO A 50 4.61 -28.70 -2.22
C PRO A 50 5.03 -28.85 -3.69
N SER A 51 4.07 -29.06 -4.60
CA SER A 51 4.32 -29.18 -6.04
C SER A 51 4.09 -27.87 -6.81
N GLN A 52 3.61 -26.81 -6.15
CA GLN A 52 3.50 -25.51 -6.78
C GLN A 52 4.85 -24.78 -6.76
N PRO A 53 5.31 -24.21 -7.88
CA PRO A 53 6.45 -23.31 -7.89
C PRO A 53 6.21 -22.16 -6.92
N SER A 54 7.16 -21.95 -6.01
CA SER A 54 7.14 -20.86 -5.04
C SER A 54 8.51 -20.21 -4.98
N PHE A 55 8.54 -18.96 -4.56
CA PHE A 55 9.76 -18.14 -4.48
C PHE A 55 9.82 -17.44 -3.13
N GLY A 56 10.98 -17.48 -2.49
CA GLY A 56 11.24 -16.80 -1.22
C GLY A 56 11.51 -15.30 -1.39
N GLY A 57 11.90 -14.88 -2.60
CA GLY A 57 12.19 -13.50 -2.92
C GLY A 57 11.42 -13.00 -4.15
N VAL A 58 11.05 -11.72 -4.09
CA VAL A 58 10.54 -10.97 -5.22
C VAL A 58 11.19 -9.59 -5.20
N SER A 59 11.56 -9.10 -6.38
CA SER A 59 12.26 -7.82 -6.52
C SER A 59 11.70 -7.03 -7.70
N ILE A 60 11.82 -5.70 -7.59
CA ILE A 60 11.50 -4.77 -8.66
C ILE A 60 12.57 -3.68 -8.72
N LEU A 61 13.02 -3.39 -9.93
CA LEU A 61 13.85 -2.24 -10.25
C LEU A 61 12.99 -1.26 -11.04
N ALA A 62 12.77 -0.09 -10.48
CA ALA A 62 11.96 0.96 -11.10
C ALA A 62 12.65 2.32 -10.94
N LYS A 63 12.44 3.19 -11.94
CA LYS A 63 12.89 4.56 -11.94
C LYS A 63 11.72 5.49 -11.58
N LYS A 64 11.92 6.37 -10.61
CA LYS A 64 10.98 7.48 -10.36
C LYS A 64 11.11 8.50 -11.49
N VAL A 65 10.03 8.75 -12.22
CA VAL A 65 9.99 9.61 -13.42
C VAL A 65 9.08 10.82 -13.26
N THR A 66 8.12 10.78 -12.34
CA THR A 66 7.27 11.94 -11.99
C THR A 66 6.74 11.81 -10.57
N GLU A 67 6.33 12.92 -9.98
CA GLU A 67 5.54 12.90 -8.75
C GLU A 67 4.11 12.39 -8.99
N VAL A 68 3.49 11.85 -7.94
CA VAL A 68 2.11 11.37 -8.00
C VAL A 68 1.17 12.55 -8.14
N ASP A 69 0.24 12.47 -9.09
CA ASP A 69 -0.82 13.44 -9.24
C ASP A 69 -1.89 13.16 -8.18
N ARG A 70 -1.84 13.91 -7.08
CA ARG A 70 -2.78 13.78 -5.96
C ARG A 70 -4.20 14.20 -6.30
N GLN A 71 -4.44 14.90 -7.40
CA GLN A 71 -5.83 15.18 -7.84
C GLN A 71 -6.43 13.97 -8.56
N LYS A 72 -5.60 13.21 -9.28
CA LYS A 72 -6.04 11.99 -9.99
C LYS A 72 -6.00 10.73 -9.14
N PHE A 73 -5.03 10.62 -8.23
CA PHE A 73 -4.84 9.44 -7.39
C PHE A 73 -5.22 9.76 -5.94
N GLN A 74 -6.50 9.55 -5.64
CA GLN A 74 -7.10 9.81 -4.34
C GLN A 74 -7.78 8.55 -3.82
N TRP A 75 -7.64 8.33 -2.52
CA TRP A 75 -8.45 7.37 -1.79
C TRP A 75 -9.37 8.16 -0.87
N GLU A 76 -10.52 8.55 -1.39
CA GLU A 76 -11.51 9.40 -0.70
C GLU A 76 -12.40 8.57 0.24
N VAL A 77 -11.78 7.81 1.14
CA VAL A 77 -12.51 7.05 2.16
C VAL A 77 -11.86 7.30 3.51
N GLY A 78 -12.64 7.81 4.46
CA GLY A 78 -12.20 8.00 5.84
C GLY A 78 -11.89 6.66 6.51
N LEU A 79 -10.94 6.66 7.45
CA LEU A 79 -10.56 5.44 8.15
C LEU A 79 -11.73 4.86 8.95
N GLU A 80 -12.54 5.75 9.52
CA GLU A 80 -13.73 5.49 10.34
C GLU A 80 -14.85 4.83 9.54
N GLU A 81 -14.84 4.97 8.21
CA GLU A 81 -15.79 4.31 7.31
C GLU A 81 -15.44 2.84 7.08
N ILE A 82 -14.17 2.48 7.23
CA ILE A 82 -13.64 1.13 6.96
C ILE A 82 -13.43 0.35 8.25
N LEU A 83 -12.91 1.00 9.27
CA LEU A 83 -12.58 0.39 10.55
C LEU A 83 -13.59 0.84 11.61
N SER A 84 -14.12 -0.12 12.36
CA SER A 84 -14.88 0.17 13.56
C SER A 84 -14.01 0.91 14.58
N ASN A 85 -14.57 1.92 15.26
CA ASN A 85 -13.93 2.75 16.30
C ASN A 85 -13.35 1.99 17.52
N THR A 86 -13.41 0.66 17.50
CA THR A 86 -12.83 -0.25 18.48
C THR A 86 -11.40 -0.69 18.13
N GLY A 87 -10.86 -0.24 17.00
CA GLY A 87 -9.53 -0.60 16.52
C GLY A 87 -8.38 0.16 17.20
N TRP A 88 -7.18 -0.42 17.13
CA TRP A 88 -5.93 0.15 17.67
C TRP A 88 -5.21 1.10 16.69
N TYR A 89 -5.86 1.48 15.60
CA TYR A 89 -5.21 2.26 14.53
C TYR A 89 -5.27 3.76 14.84
N PRO A 90 -4.19 4.54 14.59
CA PRO A 90 -4.16 5.97 14.88
C PRO A 90 -5.24 6.76 14.15
N SER A 91 -5.85 7.72 14.84
CA SER A 91 -7.02 8.50 14.42
C SER A 91 -6.77 9.58 13.35
N ASN A 92 -5.62 9.59 12.66
CA ASN A 92 -5.28 10.61 11.65
C ASN A 92 -4.41 10.02 10.54
N SER A 93 -4.99 9.20 9.65
CA SER A 93 -4.23 8.40 8.70
C SER A 93 -4.08 8.98 7.28
N GLY A 94 -4.54 10.21 7.01
CA GLY A 94 -4.17 10.87 5.75
C GLY A 94 -5.12 11.89 5.14
N LEU A 95 -6.25 12.24 5.77
CA LEU A 95 -7.04 13.39 5.34
C LEU A 95 -6.54 14.63 6.11
N GLU A 96 -5.69 15.45 5.48
CA GLU A 96 -5.46 16.80 5.97
C GLU A 96 -6.72 17.62 5.67
N THR A 97 -7.47 17.97 6.71
CA THR A 97 -8.56 18.94 6.59
C THR A 97 -7.96 20.25 6.14
N VAL A 98 -8.09 20.59 4.85
CA VAL A 98 -7.71 21.90 4.32
C VAL A 98 -8.55 22.94 5.03
N SER A 99 -7.98 23.50 6.10
CA SER A 99 -8.59 24.56 6.87
C SER A 99 -8.44 25.83 6.05
N ASN A 100 -9.48 26.20 5.29
CA ASN A 100 -9.57 27.52 4.69
C ASN A 100 -9.77 28.56 5.80
N SER A 101 -8.67 29.00 6.41
CA SER A 101 -8.67 30.23 7.20
C SER A 101 -8.67 31.41 6.24
N LEU A 102 -9.87 31.81 5.80
CA LEU A 102 -10.08 33.10 5.16
C LEU A 102 -9.66 34.20 6.14
N HIS A 103 -8.61 34.93 5.77
CA HIS A 103 -8.32 36.24 6.32
C HIS A 103 -9.58 37.11 6.27
N GLN A 104 -10.10 37.50 7.43
CA GLN A 104 -10.76 38.80 7.57
C GLN A 104 -10.13 39.53 8.75
N ASN A 105 -9.17 40.36 8.35
CA ASN A 105 -8.58 41.43 9.11
C ASN A 105 -9.63 42.54 9.20
N THR A 106 -10.28 42.71 10.35
CA THR A 106 -11.01 43.94 10.67
C THR A 106 -10.55 44.44 12.03
N GLY A 107 -9.42 45.14 12.01
CA GLY A 107 -9.04 46.03 13.11
C GLY A 107 -10.12 47.10 13.29
N SER A 108 -10.80 47.05 14.43
CA SER A 108 -11.70 48.11 14.87
C SER A 108 -10.87 49.32 15.28
N ASN A 109 -10.91 50.37 14.47
CA ASN A 109 -10.58 51.72 14.89
C ASN A 109 -11.80 52.35 15.56
N LEU A 110 -11.52 53.17 16.59
CA LEU A 110 -12.40 54.13 17.30
C LEU A 110 -13.21 53.58 18.49
N GLN A 111 -12.64 53.73 19.69
CA GLN A 111 -13.09 54.75 20.67
C GLN A 111 -11.97 55.07 21.66
#